data_AF-A0A8B6C3R3-F1
#
_entry.id   AF-A0A8B6C3R3-F1
#
_cell.length_a   1.000
_cell.length_b   1.000
_cell.length_c   1.000
_cell.angle_alpha   90.00
_cell.angle_beta   90.00
_cell.angle_gamma   90.00
#
_symmetry.space_group_name_H-M   'P 1'
#
loop_
_entity.id
_entity.type
_entity.pdbx_description
1 polymer ?
#
loop_
_entity_poly.entity_id
_entity_poly.type
_entity_poly.pdbx_seq_one_letter_code
_entity_poly.pdbx_strand_id
1 'polypeptide(L)'
;MCDGWEITTIEGISDIVPKRLAKYNGSQCGFCSPGQVMNMHALLEQNEGNVSMKQVEDAYDDVICRCTGYRPILDAMKSFAQDSPDLKKTTTVDIEELGKTYCHKTGKRCHGECHPRKGQQLQIVGSDAVWYRPDTFDELFKILADNSGKKTRMVFGNTGQGIYNQELDMAGFDVLVDIRGIQGLYSVNFDPTVVLGAGLSITQLIDIFTRTQSTPSFGYLANIKEMLMRVAGRSVRSMASWAGNLMLKHLHPEFQSDVYVSLEAANVKLIIANSAGSNTIPISQFLKTDMTNKVIVAMEVPAMTDDYIVRLYKVAQRAENSHSFVNAGVRMKVDTNNKFLVMEKPCIVFSGISKDFIHAVQTETYLAGKSLVDPSVIQGALTTLASEVNPDPNIDAVEPSVAYRKNVAIGYLYSYILDVVGDTAKGIYRSGSTPLIRPLSSGQQSYDTKPLEWPLTEPMIKLEAIDQTTGRADYINDIPIEQGTLYAAFVISTVGNAKLQSMDPSKAL
;
A
#
# COMPACT_ATOMS: atom_id res chain seq x y z
N MET A 1 11.24 -16.80 5.30
CA MET A 1 9.90 -16.18 5.32
C MET A 1 8.75 -17.17 5.01
N CYS A 2 8.79 -17.94 3.93
CA CYS A 2 7.65 -18.78 3.53
C CYS A 2 7.53 -20.13 4.29
N ASP A 3 8.17 -20.27 5.46
CA ASP A 3 8.09 -21.52 6.24
C ASP A 3 6.65 -21.72 6.75
N GLY A 4 6.10 -22.88 6.42
CA GLY A 4 4.71 -23.25 6.69
C GLY A 4 3.67 -22.67 5.73
N TRP A 5 4.08 -21.97 4.68
CA TRP A 5 3.17 -21.41 3.68
C TRP A 5 2.91 -22.40 2.54
N GLU A 6 1.70 -22.38 2.01
CA GLU A 6 1.35 -22.99 0.73
C GLU A 6 1.50 -21.92 -0.35
N ILE A 7 2.25 -22.22 -1.41
CA ILE A 7 2.52 -21.28 -2.50
C ILE A 7 1.88 -21.86 -3.76
N THR A 8 0.95 -21.10 -4.32
CA THR A 8 0.28 -21.40 -5.59
C THR A 8 0.79 -20.46 -6.67
N THR A 9 1.22 -21.02 -7.79
CA THR A 9 1.65 -20.28 -8.99
C THR A 9 0.65 -20.49 -10.13
N ILE A 10 0.89 -19.86 -11.28
CA ILE A 10 0.01 -19.92 -12.45
C ILE A 10 -0.22 -21.34 -12.96
N GLU A 11 0.79 -22.21 -12.82
CA GLU A 11 0.77 -23.62 -13.22
C GLU A 11 -0.07 -24.49 -12.28
N GLY A 12 -0.34 -24.01 -11.06
CA GLY A 12 -1.07 -24.73 -10.02
C GLY A 12 -2.58 -24.48 -10.01
N ILE A 13 -3.09 -23.59 -10.86
CA ILE A 13 -4.52 -23.18 -10.85
C ILE A 13 -5.29 -23.77 -12.04
N SER A 14 -6.62 -23.70 -11.97
CA SER A 14 -7.48 -24.10 -13.09
C SER A 14 -7.40 -23.11 -14.26
N ASP A 15 -7.63 -23.61 -15.47
CA ASP A 15 -7.59 -22.84 -16.72
C ASP A 15 -8.70 -21.77 -16.87
N ILE A 16 -9.60 -21.61 -15.89
CA ILE A 16 -10.80 -20.77 -16.03
C ILE A 16 -10.44 -19.31 -16.26
N VAL A 17 -9.62 -18.74 -15.38
CA VAL A 17 -9.14 -17.36 -15.50
C VAL A 17 -8.19 -17.21 -16.70
N PRO A 18 -7.19 -18.10 -16.91
CA PRO A 18 -6.34 -18.08 -18.11
C PRO A 18 -7.11 -18.06 -19.43
N LYS A 19 -8.09 -18.96 -19.62
CA LYS A 19 -8.89 -19.07 -20.85
C LYS A 19 -9.73 -17.82 -21.06
N ARG A 20 -10.27 -17.23 -19.99
CA ARG A 20 -11.09 -16.03 -20.10
C ARG A 20 -10.27 -14.82 -20.51
N LEU A 21 -9.09 -14.64 -19.92
CA LEU A 21 -8.16 -13.58 -20.30
C LEU A 21 -7.74 -13.69 -21.77
N ALA A 22 -7.41 -14.90 -22.23
CA ALA A 22 -7.05 -15.15 -23.63
C ALA A 22 -8.23 -14.86 -24.59
N LYS A 23 -9.43 -15.37 -24.27
CA LYS A 23 -10.64 -15.21 -25.11
C LYS A 23 -11.04 -13.74 -25.32
N TYR A 24 -10.79 -12.90 -24.33
CA TYR A 24 -11.08 -11.47 -24.39
C TYR A 24 -9.96 -10.65 -25.05
N ASN A 25 -8.95 -11.29 -25.65
CA ASN A 25 -7.76 -10.62 -26.21
C ASN A 25 -6.98 -9.80 -25.17
N GLY A 26 -7.01 -10.25 -23.91
CA GLY A 26 -6.29 -9.61 -22.81
C GLY A 26 -4.80 -9.93 -22.74
N SER A 27 -4.27 -10.70 -23.70
CA SER A 27 -2.84 -11.03 -23.81
C SER A 27 -2.27 -10.64 -25.17
N GLN A 28 -1.20 -9.85 -25.17
CA GLN A 28 -0.43 -9.49 -26.37
C GLN A 28 1.00 -10.05 -26.28
N CYS A 29 1.93 -9.37 -25.60
CA CYS A 29 3.27 -9.91 -25.39
C CYS A 29 3.28 -11.12 -24.45
N GLY A 30 2.28 -11.22 -23.57
CA GLY A 30 2.07 -12.32 -22.62
C GLY A 30 2.82 -12.21 -21.29
N PHE A 31 3.85 -11.38 -21.20
CA PHE A 31 4.76 -11.37 -20.05
C PHE A 31 4.07 -10.97 -18.73
N CYS A 32 3.09 -10.06 -18.78
CA CYS A 32 2.32 -9.69 -17.58
C CYS A 32 1.12 -10.63 -17.33
N SER A 33 0.77 -11.50 -18.27
CA SER A 33 -0.47 -12.28 -18.22
C SER A 33 -0.57 -13.20 -17.00
N PRO A 34 0.49 -13.93 -16.59
CA PRO A 34 0.45 -14.72 -15.35
C PRO A 34 0.09 -13.88 -14.12
N GLY A 35 0.67 -12.69 -13.98
CA GLY A 35 0.34 -11.77 -12.88
C GLY A 35 -1.12 -11.31 -12.91
N GLN A 36 -1.64 -10.97 -14.10
CA GLN A 36 -3.05 -10.56 -14.26
C GLN A 36 -4.01 -11.69 -13.88
N VAL A 37 -3.66 -12.94 -14.21
CA VAL A 37 -4.44 -14.13 -13.87
C VAL A 37 -4.40 -14.40 -12.37
N MET A 38 -3.20 -14.45 -11.77
CA MET A 38 -3.04 -14.75 -10.34
C MET A 38 -3.71 -13.71 -9.45
N ASN A 39 -3.72 -12.44 -9.86
CA ASN A 39 -4.44 -11.40 -9.13
C ASN A 39 -5.96 -11.64 -9.12
N MET A 40 -6.55 -12.02 -10.25
CA MET A 40 -7.98 -12.38 -10.29
C MET A 40 -8.25 -13.64 -9.47
N HIS A 41 -7.41 -14.66 -9.62
CA HIS A 41 -7.57 -15.92 -8.92
C HIS A 41 -7.59 -15.70 -7.40
N ALA A 42 -6.61 -14.97 -6.86
CA ALA A 42 -6.57 -14.59 -5.46
C ALA A 42 -7.76 -13.72 -5.03
N LEU A 43 -8.27 -12.83 -5.91
CA LEU A 43 -9.49 -12.06 -5.63
C LEU A 43 -10.72 -12.96 -5.51
N LEU A 44 -10.87 -13.92 -6.41
CA LEU A 44 -11.98 -14.88 -6.40
C LEU A 44 -11.89 -15.80 -5.19
N GLU A 45 -10.73 -16.36 -4.87
CA GLU A 45 -10.56 -17.20 -3.68
C GLU A 45 -10.90 -16.46 -2.38
N GLN A 46 -10.39 -15.23 -2.21
CA GLN A 46 -10.64 -14.43 -1.00
C GLN A 46 -12.12 -14.12 -0.80
N ASN A 47 -12.87 -13.93 -1.89
CA ASN A 47 -14.29 -13.55 -1.84
C ASN A 47 -15.24 -14.71 -2.16
N GLU A 48 -14.75 -15.95 -2.20
CA GLU A 48 -15.56 -17.13 -2.50
C GLU A 48 -16.31 -17.02 -3.85
N GLY A 49 -15.65 -16.43 -4.85
CA GLY A 49 -16.22 -16.12 -6.16
C GLY A 49 -17.17 -14.90 -6.18
N ASN A 50 -17.50 -14.33 -5.03
CA ASN A 50 -18.49 -13.27 -4.88
C ASN A 50 -17.86 -11.89 -4.96
N VAL A 51 -17.55 -11.45 -6.18
CA VAL A 51 -16.91 -10.14 -6.43
C VAL A 51 -17.81 -9.22 -7.23
N SER A 52 -17.72 -7.92 -7.00
CA SER A 52 -18.34 -6.88 -7.83
C SER A 52 -17.35 -6.32 -8.86
N MET A 53 -17.85 -5.70 -9.93
CA MET A 53 -17.00 -5.10 -10.97
C MET A 53 -16.10 -4.00 -10.39
N LYS A 54 -16.54 -3.31 -9.33
CA LYS A 54 -15.74 -2.32 -8.61
C LYS A 54 -14.59 -2.96 -7.85
N GLN A 55 -14.85 -4.04 -7.11
CA GLN A 55 -13.79 -4.78 -6.42
C GLN A 55 -12.76 -5.35 -7.41
N VAL A 56 -13.21 -5.79 -8.59
CA VAL A 56 -12.30 -6.21 -9.66
C VAL A 56 -11.45 -5.03 -10.13
N GLU A 57 -12.02 -3.89 -10.49
CA GLU A 57 -11.21 -2.74 -10.97
C GLU A 57 -10.22 -2.25 -9.90
N ASP A 58 -10.64 -2.19 -8.64
CA ASP A 58 -9.80 -1.76 -7.50
C ASP A 58 -8.66 -2.73 -7.18
N ALA A 59 -8.80 -4.01 -7.54
CA ALA A 59 -7.75 -5.00 -7.33
C ALA A 59 -6.64 -4.92 -8.39
N TYR A 60 -6.83 -4.21 -9.51
CA TYR A 60 -5.92 -4.18 -10.65
C TYR A 60 -4.93 -3.00 -10.62
N ASP A 61 -4.63 -2.48 -9.43
CA ASP A 61 -3.65 -1.42 -9.17
C ASP A 61 -2.18 -1.91 -9.14
N ASP A 62 -1.98 -3.22 -9.23
CA ASP A 62 -0.71 -3.89 -8.90
C ASP A 62 0.03 -4.43 -10.12
N VAL A 63 -0.69 -4.92 -11.14
CA VAL A 63 -0.08 -5.59 -12.30
C VAL A 63 -0.07 -4.68 -13.51
N ILE A 64 1.14 -4.26 -13.92
CA ILE A 64 1.32 -3.32 -15.03
C ILE A 64 1.30 -4.05 -16.37
N CYS A 65 0.57 -3.51 -17.35
CA CYS A 65 0.59 -3.93 -18.74
C CYS A 65 0.96 -2.75 -19.65
N ARG A 66 1.90 -2.99 -20.59
CA ARG A 66 2.32 -1.98 -21.58
C ARG A 66 1.61 -2.11 -22.93
N CYS A 67 1.09 -3.29 -23.25
CA CYS A 67 0.63 -3.63 -24.59
C CYS A 67 -0.88 -3.44 -24.80
N THR A 68 -1.71 -3.91 -23.86
CA THR A 68 -3.16 -4.05 -24.08
C THR A 68 -3.95 -2.76 -23.84
N GLY A 69 -3.36 -1.78 -23.16
CA GLY A 69 -4.10 -0.60 -22.67
C GLY A 69 -5.17 -0.94 -21.62
N TYR A 70 -5.06 -2.11 -20.96
CA TYR A 70 -5.93 -2.62 -19.88
C TYR A 70 -7.39 -2.91 -20.22
N ARG A 71 -7.99 -2.29 -21.24
CA ARG A 71 -9.40 -2.50 -21.62
C ARG A 71 -9.80 -3.97 -21.72
N PRO A 72 -9.17 -4.80 -22.58
CA PRO A 72 -9.56 -6.21 -22.70
C PRO A 72 -9.29 -7.04 -21.44
N ILE A 73 -8.30 -6.65 -20.63
CA ILE A 73 -8.01 -7.30 -19.34
C ILE A 73 -9.17 -7.05 -18.38
N LEU A 74 -9.56 -5.78 -18.17
CA LEU A 74 -10.65 -5.44 -17.25
C LEU A 74 -11.99 -5.99 -17.74
N ASP A 75 -12.27 -5.98 -19.04
CA ASP A 75 -13.48 -6.57 -19.59
C ASP A 75 -13.53 -8.10 -19.31
N ALA A 76 -12.40 -8.80 -19.49
CA ALA A 76 -12.29 -10.22 -19.15
C ALA A 76 -12.54 -10.49 -17.66
N MET A 77 -11.94 -9.68 -16.79
CA MET A 77 -11.96 -9.94 -15.34
C MET A 77 -13.29 -9.53 -14.70
N LYS A 78 -13.87 -8.42 -15.15
CA LYS A 78 -15.21 -7.98 -14.72
C LYS A 78 -16.31 -8.95 -15.14
N SER A 79 -16.10 -9.77 -16.17
CA SER A 79 -17.07 -10.82 -16.52
C SER A 79 -17.25 -11.90 -15.44
N PHE A 80 -16.34 -11.99 -14.46
CA PHE A 80 -16.50 -12.84 -13.28
C PHE A 80 -17.36 -12.21 -12.18
N ALA A 81 -17.58 -10.90 -12.22
CA ALA A 81 -18.24 -10.18 -11.14
C ALA A 81 -19.76 -10.28 -11.20
N GLN A 82 -20.43 -10.49 -10.06
CA GLN A 82 -21.87 -10.76 -9.91
C GLN A 82 -22.80 -9.73 -10.56
N ASP A 83 -22.36 -8.48 -10.62
CA ASP A 83 -23.07 -7.34 -11.21
C ASP A 83 -22.75 -7.14 -12.71
N SER A 84 -21.98 -8.04 -13.32
CA SER A 84 -21.63 -7.98 -14.73
C SER A 84 -22.81 -8.34 -15.63
N PRO A 85 -23.07 -7.56 -16.70
CA PRO A 85 -24.11 -7.90 -17.68
C PRO A 85 -23.79 -9.18 -18.46
N ASP A 86 -22.51 -9.58 -18.53
CA ASP A 86 -22.04 -10.75 -19.29
C ASP A 86 -22.08 -12.06 -18.50
N LEU A 87 -22.35 -12.02 -17.19
CA LEU A 87 -22.53 -13.23 -16.38
C LEU A 87 -23.60 -14.16 -16.92
N LYS A 88 -24.65 -13.61 -17.53
CA LYS A 88 -25.75 -14.39 -18.13
C LYS A 88 -25.34 -15.14 -19.41
N LYS A 89 -24.16 -14.87 -19.98
CA LYS A 89 -23.65 -15.47 -21.22
C LYS A 89 -22.47 -16.42 -21.01
N THR A 90 -21.99 -16.58 -19.79
CA THR A 90 -20.82 -17.42 -19.47
C THR A 90 -21.13 -18.33 -18.29
N THR A 91 -20.47 -19.49 -18.25
CA THR A 91 -20.56 -20.40 -17.11
C THR A 91 -20.17 -19.63 -15.85
N THR A 92 -21.11 -19.56 -14.89
CA THR A 92 -20.81 -19.22 -13.50
C THR A 92 -19.62 -20.07 -13.07
N VAL A 93 -18.58 -19.43 -12.56
CA VAL A 93 -17.45 -20.17 -11.98
C VAL A 93 -18.01 -20.95 -10.82
N ASP A 94 -17.99 -22.27 -10.92
CA ASP A 94 -18.38 -23.10 -9.79
C ASP A 94 -17.31 -22.90 -8.71
N ILE A 95 -17.71 -22.64 -7.46
CA ILE A 95 -16.74 -22.38 -6.39
C ILE A 95 -15.84 -23.62 -6.16
N GLU A 96 -16.35 -24.79 -6.52
CA GLU A 96 -15.68 -26.07 -6.67
C GLU A 96 -14.48 -26.04 -7.64
N GLU A 97 -14.56 -25.24 -8.71
CA GLU A 97 -13.57 -25.15 -9.78
C GLU A 97 -12.47 -24.10 -9.52
N LEU A 98 -12.65 -23.25 -8.49
CA LEU A 98 -11.62 -22.29 -8.05
C LEU A 98 -10.44 -22.94 -7.35
N GLY A 99 -10.39 -24.27 -7.27
CA GLY A 99 -9.40 -24.97 -6.46
C GLY A 99 -9.79 -24.82 -5.00
N LYS A 100 -10.47 -25.82 -4.44
CA LYS A 100 -10.70 -25.84 -3.00
C LYS A 100 -9.36 -26.17 -2.34
N THR A 101 -8.71 -25.19 -1.73
CA THR A 101 -7.55 -25.45 -0.86
C THR A 101 -8.08 -26.25 0.34
N TYR A 102 -7.97 -27.56 0.26
CA TYR A 102 -8.25 -28.45 1.36
C TYR A 102 -6.96 -28.66 2.13
N CYS A 103 -7.00 -28.44 3.43
CA CYS A 103 -5.85 -28.69 4.29
C CYS A 103 -5.45 -30.18 4.16
N HIS A 104 -4.25 -30.45 3.62
CA HIS A 104 -3.75 -31.82 3.44
C HIS A 104 -3.72 -32.63 4.75
N LYS A 105 -3.66 -31.97 5.91
CA LYS A 105 -3.69 -32.64 7.23
C LYS A 105 -5.09 -33.01 7.70
N THR A 106 -6.12 -32.21 7.36
CA THR A 106 -7.47 -32.36 7.93
C THR A 106 -8.53 -32.76 6.92
N GLY A 107 -8.25 -32.63 5.62
CA GLY A 107 -9.22 -32.83 4.54
C GLY A 107 -10.37 -31.82 4.54
N LYS A 108 -10.32 -30.78 5.38
CA LYS A 108 -11.32 -29.70 5.46
C LYS A 108 -10.84 -28.47 4.68
N ARG A 109 -11.78 -27.59 4.30
CA ARG A 109 -11.47 -26.31 3.65
C ARG A 109 -10.47 -25.55 4.52
N CYS A 110 -9.35 -25.15 3.93
CA CYS A 110 -8.30 -24.44 4.64
C CYS A 110 -8.79 -23.02 4.95
N HIS A 111 -9.05 -22.74 6.22
CA HIS A 111 -9.41 -21.39 6.69
C HIS A 111 -8.17 -20.59 7.15
N GLY A 112 -6.96 -21.03 6.79
CA GLY A 112 -5.71 -20.39 7.19
C GLY A 112 -5.26 -20.70 8.63
N GLU A 113 -5.99 -21.55 9.37
CA GLU A 113 -5.61 -21.97 10.73
C GLU A 113 -4.65 -23.17 10.70
N CYS A 114 -3.44 -22.98 10.15
CA CYS A 114 -2.36 -23.92 10.39
C CYS A 114 -1.77 -23.63 11.77
N HIS A 115 -1.99 -24.53 12.74
CA HIS A 115 -1.38 -24.39 14.06
C HIS A 115 0.14 -24.19 13.92
N PRO A 116 0.72 -23.19 14.61
CA PRO A 116 2.16 -23.03 14.63
C PRO A 116 2.81 -24.34 15.06
N ARG A 117 3.96 -24.68 14.45
CA ARG A 117 4.81 -25.76 14.97
C ARG A 117 5.03 -25.45 16.45
N LYS A 118 4.51 -26.30 17.35
CA LYS A 118 4.78 -26.14 18.78
C LYS A 118 6.26 -26.45 19.02
N GLY A 119 7.02 -25.43 19.38
CA GLY A 119 8.21 -25.59 20.23
C GLY A 119 9.58 -25.66 19.56
N GLN A 120 9.80 -25.02 18.41
CA GLN A 120 11.17 -24.81 17.94
C GLN A 120 11.31 -23.47 17.23
N GLN A 121 12.06 -22.57 17.88
CA GLN A 121 12.61 -21.37 17.25
C GLN A 121 13.32 -21.77 15.96
N LEU A 122 12.86 -21.25 14.82
CA LEU A 122 13.53 -21.50 13.55
C LEU A 122 14.77 -20.61 13.47
N GLN A 123 15.93 -21.26 13.32
CA GLN A 123 17.20 -20.62 13.05
C GLN A 123 17.76 -21.16 11.73
N ILE A 124 18.06 -20.26 10.80
CA ILE A 124 18.73 -20.59 9.54
C ILE A 124 20.06 -19.84 9.52
N VAL A 125 21.16 -20.58 9.42
CA VAL A 125 22.51 -20.01 9.34
C VAL A 125 22.90 -19.94 7.87
N GLY A 126 22.95 -18.73 7.31
CA GLY A 126 23.48 -18.46 5.98
C GLY A 126 24.99 -18.21 6.01
N SER A 127 25.58 -18.00 4.83
CA SER A 127 26.98 -17.59 4.69
C SER A 127 27.28 -16.24 5.34
N ASP A 128 26.35 -15.29 5.18
CA ASP A 128 26.58 -13.88 5.51
C ASP A 128 25.73 -13.40 6.71
N ALA A 129 24.60 -14.07 6.98
CA ALA A 129 23.66 -13.66 8.00
C ALA A 129 23.01 -14.86 8.71
N VAL A 130 22.62 -14.66 9.97
CA VAL A 130 21.78 -15.61 10.72
C VAL A 130 20.34 -15.12 10.73
N TRP A 131 19.42 -15.96 10.29
CA TRP A 131 17.98 -15.71 10.29
C TRP A 131 17.33 -16.39 11.48
N TYR A 132 16.63 -15.63 12.31
CA TYR A 132 15.80 -16.12 13.41
C TYR A 132 14.32 -15.87 13.13
N ARG A 133 13.45 -16.72 13.69
CA ARG A 133 12.01 -16.49 13.77
C ARG A 133 11.52 -16.78 15.20
N PRO A 134 11.37 -15.75 16.05
CA PRO A 134 10.74 -15.90 17.36
C PRO A 134 9.23 -16.07 17.25
N ASP A 135 8.66 -16.84 18.18
CA ASP A 135 7.21 -17.00 18.33
C ASP A 135 6.64 -16.15 19.49
N THR A 136 7.51 -15.58 20.32
CA THR A 136 7.13 -14.73 21.47
C THR A 136 7.97 -13.46 21.55
N PHE A 137 7.46 -12.45 22.27
CA PHE A 137 8.22 -11.22 22.55
C PHE A 137 9.47 -11.49 23.40
N ASP A 138 9.39 -12.41 24.36
CA ASP A 138 10.53 -12.78 25.20
C ASP A 138 11.68 -13.37 24.37
N GLU A 139 11.35 -14.25 23.42
CA GLU A 139 12.33 -14.78 22.46
C GLU A 139 12.91 -13.68 21.58
N LEU A 140 12.08 -12.75 21.06
CA LEU A 140 12.56 -11.62 20.29
C LEU A 140 13.58 -10.79 21.08
N PHE A 141 13.24 -10.38 22.30
CA PHE A 141 14.13 -9.55 23.11
C PHE A 141 15.39 -10.29 23.54
N LYS A 142 15.31 -11.61 23.77
CA LYS A 142 16.48 -12.45 23.99
C LYS A 142 17.40 -12.46 22.76
N ILE A 143 16.87 -12.68 21.56
CA ILE A 143 17.66 -12.67 20.31
C ILE A 143 18.35 -11.31 20.11
N LEU A 144 17.65 -10.21 20.36
CA LEU A 144 18.21 -8.86 20.26
C LEU A 144 19.32 -8.63 21.29
N ALA A 145 19.17 -9.14 22.51
CA ALA A 145 20.20 -9.06 23.55
C ALA A 145 21.44 -9.91 23.23
N ASP A 146 21.22 -11.18 22.84
CA ASP A 146 22.28 -12.15 22.51
C ASP A 146 23.10 -11.72 21.28
N ASN A 147 22.55 -10.84 20.44
CA ASN A 147 23.21 -10.28 19.27
C ASN A 147 23.50 -8.78 19.40
N SER A 148 23.60 -8.27 20.63
CA SER A 148 24.01 -6.89 20.88
C SER A 148 25.36 -6.58 20.23
N GLY A 149 25.45 -5.45 19.53
CA GLY A 149 26.64 -5.04 18.77
C GLY A 149 26.73 -5.57 17.34
N LYS A 150 25.86 -6.50 16.93
CA LYS A 150 25.71 -6.91 15.53
C LYS A 150 24.68 -6.06 14.80
N LYS A 151 24.86 -5.87 13.49
CA LYS A 151 23.90 -5.15 12.65
C LYS A 151 22.67 -6.02 12.42
N THR A 152 21.64 -5.76 13.21
CA THR A 152 20.41 -6.57 13.28
C THR A 152 19.23 -5.87 12.63
N ARG A 153 18.40 -6.62 11.90
CA ARG A 153 17.16 -6.11 11.30
C ARG A 153 15.98 -7.01 11.59
N MET A 154 14.89 -6.41 12.08
CA MET A 154 13.60 -7.08 12.15
C MET A 154 12.93 -7.06 10.77
N VAL A 155 12.38 -8.21 10.36
CA VAL A 155 11.73 -8.43 9.07
C VAL A 155 10.28 -8.84 9.30
N PHE A 156 9.38 -8.23 8.54
CA PHE A 156 7.96 -8.61 8.47
C PHE A 156 7.58 -8.93 7.02
N GLY A 157 7.00 -7.97 6.29
CA GLY A 157 6.57 -8.14 4.90
C GLY A 157 7.68 -7.95 3.87
N ASN A 158 8.82 -7.40 4.31
CA ASN A 158 9.99 -7.08 3.49
C ASN A 158 9.72 -6.14 2.30
N THR A 159 8.57 -5.47 2.27
CA THR A 159 8.14 -4.58 1.17
C THR A 159 8.83 -3.21 1.18
N GLY A 160 9.57 -2.88 2.25
CA GLY A 160 10.42 -1.69 2.30
C GLY A 160 11.80 -1.91 1.67
N GLN A 161 12.15 -3.17 1.38
CA GLN A 161 13.42 -3.50 0.73
C GLN A 161 13.44 -2.89 -0.68
N GLY A 162 14.55 -2.23 -1.02
CA GLY A 162 14.75 -1.64 -2.35
C GLY A 162 14.05 -0.32 -2.62
N ILE A 163 13.38 0.26 -1.63
CA ILE A 163 12.91 1.66 -1.72
C ILE A 163 14.10 2.62 -1.65
N TYR A 164 15.05 2.34 -0.75
CA TYR A 164 16.29 3.10 -0.62
C TYR A 164 17.49 2.19 -0.82
N ASN A 165 18.61 2.74 -1.30
CA ASN A 165 19.83 1.95 -1.57
C ASN A 165 20.36 1.27 -0.30
N GLN A 166 20.22 1.93 0.86
CA GLN A 166 20.58 1.40 2.18
C GLN A 166 19.71 0.20 2.59
N GLU A 167 18.54 0.06 1.97
CA GLU A 167 17.59 -1.02 2.21
C GLU A 167 17.72 -2.17 1.19
N LEU A 168 18.53 -2.02 0.13
CA LEU A 168 18.75 -3.08 -0.87
C LEU A 168 19.61 -4.23 -0.32
N ASP A 169 20.64 -3.88 0.44
CA ASP A 169 21.67 -4.82 0.86
C ASP A 169 21.29 -5.57 2.14
N MET A 170 20.62 -6.71 1.95
CA MET A 170 20.36 -7.69 3.02
C MET A 170 21.63 -8.40 3.49
N ALA A 171 22.68 -8.49 2.66
CA ALA A 171 23.96 -9.10 3.04
C ALA A 171 24.76 -8.21 3.99
N GLY A 172 24.42 -6.92 4.05
CA GLY A 172 24.97 -5.97 5.01
C GLY A 172 24.45 -6.12 6.45
N PHE A 173 23.62 -7.11 6.79
CA PHE A 173 23.12 -7.38 8.14
C PHE A 173 23.63 -8.73 8.64
N ASP A 174 24.21 -8.76 9.85
CA ASP A 174 24.68 -10.01 10.46
C ASP A 174 23.52 -10.89 10.94
N VAL A 175 22.40 -10.25 11.30
CA VAL A 175 21.24 -10.90 11.93
C VAL A 175 19.93 -10.37 11.37
N LEU A 176 19.06 -11.29 10.94
CA LEU A 176 17.71 -11.02 10.46
C LEU A 176 16.71 -11.71 11.38
N VAL A 177 15.69 -10.98 11.83
CA VAL A 177 14.70 -11.51 12.78
C VAL A 177 13.29 -11.38 12.20
N ASP A 178 12.72 -12.50 11.76
CA ASP A 178 11.36 -12.60 11.23
C ASP A 178 10.33 -12.59 12.36
N ILE A 179 9.74 -11.43 12.61
CA ILE A 179 8.83 -11.25 13.76
C ILE A 179 7.41 -11.76 13.50
N ARG A 180 7.12 -12.34 12.31
CA ARG A 180 5.77 -12.83 11.96
C ARG A 180 5.31 -14.03 12.78
N GLY A 181 6.21 -14.72 13.48
CA GLY A 181 5.85 -15.79 14.41
C GLY A 181 5.09 -15.28 15.65
N ILE A 182 5.32 -14.02 16.04
CA ILE A 182 4.84 -13.45 17.30
C ILE A 182 3.33 -13.17 17.22
N GLN A 183 2.52 -14.05 17.81
CA GLN A 183 1.05 -13.95 17.79
C GLN A 183 0.52 -12.65 18.42
N GLY A 184 1.24 -12.11 19.41
CA GLY A 184 0.88 -10.85 20.06
C GLY A 184 0.89 -9.63 19.14
N LEU A 185 1.48 -9.72 17.94
CA LEU A 185 1.44 -8.65 16.94
C LEU A 185 0.11 -8.60 16.15
N TYR A 186 -0.76 -9.60 16.27
CA TYR A 186 -1.97 -9.72 15.42
C TYR A 186 -3.28 -9.46 16.17
N SER A 187 -3.23 -8.87 17.37
CA SER A 187 -4.42 -8.58 18.17
C SER A 187 -5.36 -7.58 17.48
N VAL A 188 -6.66 -7.85 17.53
CA VAL A 188 -7.72 -6.93 17.10
C VAL A 188 -8.75 -6.86 18.23
N ASN A 189 -8.73 -5.78 19.01
CA ASN A 189 -9.67 -5.57 20.12
C ASN A 189 -10.49 -4.30 19.86
N PHE A 190 -11.78 -4.35 20.18
CA PHE A 190 -12.71 -3.21 20.00
C PHE A 190 -13.24 -2.64 21.32
N ASP A 191 -12.91 -3.24 22.47
CA ASP A 191 -13.47 -2.92 23.79
C ASP A 191 -12.38 -2.88 24.86
N PRO A 192 -12.22 -1.81 25.66
CA PRO A 192 -12.96 -0.53 25.65
C PRO A 192 -12.43 0.50 24.65
N THR A 193 -11.30 0.21 23.99
CA THR A 193 -10.66 1.03 22.96
C THR A 193 -10.30 0.15 21.76
N VAL A 194 -10.30 0.73 20.56
CA VAL A 194 -9.89 -0.02 19.36
C VAL A 194 -8.37 -0.16 19.38
N VAL A 195 -7.89 -1.38 19.59
CA VAL A 195 -6.46 -1.71 19.63
C VAL A 195 -6.13 -2.66 18.48
N LEU A 196 -5.23 -2.22 17.61
CA LEU A 196 -4.88 -2.90 16.37
C LEU A 196 -3.39 -3.28 16.40
N GLY A 197 -3.09 -4.56 16.30
CA GLY A 197 -1.75 -5.12 16.40
C GLY A 197 -0.84 -4.73 15.23
N ALA A 198 0.46 -4.59 15.50
CA ALA A 198 1.48 -4.14 14.55
C ALA A 198 1.75 -5.10 13.37
N GLY A 199 1.33 -6.36 13.49
CA GLY A 199 1.41 -7.38 12.46
C GLY A 199 0.25 -7.34 11.45
N LEU A 200 -0.77 -6.52 11.66
CA LEU A 200 -1.86 -6.39 10.70
C LEU A 200 -1.34 -5.77 9.39
N SER A 201 -1.70 -6.38 8.26
CA SER A 201 -1.37 -5.85 6.95
C SER A 201 -2.19 -4.60 6.63
N ILE A 202 -1.74 -3.80 5.67
CA ILE A 202 -2.50 -2.62 5.22
C ILE A 202 -3.85 -3.06 4.64
N THR A 203 -3.91 -4.20 3.93
CA THR A 203 -5.17 -4.80 3.45
C THR A 203 -6.12 -5.12 4.62
N GLN A 204 -5.62 -5.73 5.70
CA GLN A 204 -6.44 -6.02 6.88
C GLN A 204 -6.94 -4.74 7.57
N LEU A 205 -6.13 -3.68 7.64
CA LEU A 205 -6.59 -2.38 8.15
C LEU A 205 -7.70 -1.78 7.29
N ILE A 206 -7.59 -1.86 5.95
CA ILE A 206 -8.64 -1.40 5.03
C ILE A 206 -9.95 -2.14 5.32
N ASP A 207 -9.91 -3.46 5.51
CA ASP A 207 -11.10 -4.26 5.83
C ASP A 207 -11.71 -3.87 7.19
N ILE A 208 -10.89 -3.70 8.22
CA ILE A 208 -11.33 -3.27 9.55
C ILE A 208 -11.99 -1.90 9.47
N PHE A 209 -11.34 -0.91 8.83
CA PHE A 209 -11.86 0.45 8.71
C PHE A 209 -13.13 0.52 7.86
N THR A 210 -13.27 -0.35 6.87
CA THR A 210 -14.50 -0.50 6.09
C THR A 210 -15.66 -0.99 6.97
N ARG A 211 -15.41 -1.92 7.90
CA ARG A 211 -16.45 -2.44 8.80
C ARG A 211 -16.83 -1.46 9.92
N THR A 212 -15.89 -0.64 10.38
CA THR A 212 -16.13 0.33 11.46
C THR A 212 -16.74 1.64 10.98
N GLN A 213 -16.80 1.90 9.66
CA GLN A 213 -17.28 3.17 9.12
C GLN A 213 -18.73 3.52 9.52
N SER A 214 -19.56 2.51 9.82
CA SER A 214 -20.94 2.68 10.27
C SER A 214 -21.06 2.95 11.77
N THR A 215 -19.97 2.83 12.53
CA THR A 215 -19.94 3.16 13.96
C THR A 215 -19.64 4.65 14.09
N PRO A 216 -20.55 5.47 14.66
CA PRO A 216 -20.40 6.94 14.67
C PRO A 216 -19.03 7.40 15.18
N SER A 217 -18.55 6.81 16.29
CA SER A 217 -17.26 7.17 16.90
C SER A 217 -16.01 6.87 16.05
N PHE A 218 -16.17 6.13 14.95
CA PHE A 218 -15.08 5.68 14.08
C PHE A 218 -15.37 5.97 12.59
N GLY A 219 -16.41 6.76 12.27
CA GLY A 219 -16.76 7.09 10.88
C GLY A 219 -15.62 7.78 10.12
N TYR A 220 -14.75 8.52 10.83
CA TYR A 220 -13.58 9.19 10.25
C TYR A 220 -12.57 8.21 9.61
N LEU A 221 -12.55 6.94 10.05
CA LEU A 221 -11.66 5.90 9.50
C LEU A 221 -11.96 5.58 8.03
N ALA A 222 -13.15 5.93 7.52
CA ALA A 222 -13.45 5.84 6.09
C ALA A 222 -12.47 6.68 5.25
N ASN A 223 -12.12 7.89 5.70
CA ASN A 223 -11.14 8.73 5.00
C ASN A 223 -9.74 8.11 5.01
N ILE A 224 -9.37 7.46 6.12
CA ILE A 224 -8.10 6.74 6.24
C ILE A 224 -8.06 5.54 5.29
N LYS A 225 -9.13 4.75 5.26
CA LYS A 225 -9.29 3.62 4.34
C LYS A 225 -9.07 4.06 2.89
N GLU A 226 -9.70 5.16 2.44
CA GLU A 226 -9.51 5.69 1.09
C GLU A 226 -8.05 6.07 0.79
N MET A 227 -7.32 6.63 1.77
CA MET A 227 -5.88 6.88 1.63
C MET A 227 -5.07 5.58 1.57
N LEU A 228 -5.36 4.61 2.45
CA LEU A 228 -4.66 3.33 2.51
C LEU A 228 -4.84 2.51 1.23
N MET A 229 -6.00 2.59 0.56
CA MET A 229 -6.21 1.96 -0.75
C MET A 229 -5.28 2.53 -1.83
N ARG A 230 -4.72 3.73 -1.65
CA ARG A 230 -3.78 4.37 -2.58
C ARG A 230 -2.31 4.14 -2.20
N VAL A 231 -2.04 3.30 -1.19
CA VAL A 231 -0.69 2.88 -0.81
C VAL A 231 -0.29 1.68 -1.65
N ALA A 232 0.74 1.84 -2.49
CA ALA A 232 1.27 0.78 -3.37
C ALA A 232 0.17 0.06 -4.18
N GLY A 233 0.44 -1.16 -4.64
CA GLY A 233 -0.57 -2.09 -5.17
C GLY A 233 -1.01 -3.12 -4.13
N ARG A 234 -2.05 -3.90 -4.47
CA ARG A 234 -2.66 -4.88 -3.55
C ARG A 234 -1.69 -5.93 -2.99
N SER A 235 -0.76 -6.49 -3.76
CA SER A 235 0.20 -7.48 -3.24
C SER A 235 1.09 -6.89 -2.14
N VAL A 236 1.58 -5.66 -2.36
CA VAL A 236 2.37 -4.93 -1.38
C VAL A 236 1.53 -4.68 -0.12
N ARG A 237 0.29 -4.19 -0.24
CA ARG A 237 -0.58 -3.95 0.93
C ARG A 237 -0.90 -5.20 1.74
N SER A 238 -0.99 -6.36 1.08
CA SER A 238 -1.28 -7.63 1.74
C SER A 238 -0.09 -8.19 2.51
N MET A 239 1.14 -7.82 2.12
CA MET A 239 2.37 -8.23 2.81
C MET A 239 2.89 -7.19 3.80
N ALA A 240 2.75 -5.90 3.48
CA ALA A 240 3.22 -4.80 4.29
C ALA A 240 2.36 -4.65 5.56
N SER A 241 3.00 -4.62 6.74
CA SER A 241 2.32 -4.17 7.95
C SER A 241 2.33 -2.65 8.06
N TRP A 242 1.32 -2.10 8.72
CA TRP A 242 1.27 -0.66 8.99
C TRP A 242 2.45 -0.21 9.87
N ALA A 243 2.85 -1.03 10.85
CA ALA A 243 3.97 -0.73 11.73
C ALA A 243 5.31 -0.78 10.97
N GLY A 244 5.47 -1.70 10.02
CA GLY A 244 6.63 -1.74 9.14
C GLY A 244 6.76 -0.47 8.29
N ASN A 245 5.62 0.08 7.83
CA ASN A 245 5.61 1.36 7.13
C ASN A 245 6.03 2.53 8.04
N LEU A 246 5.56 2.58 9.29
CA LEU A 246 6.01 3.58 10.26
C LEU A 246 7.50 3.48 10.56
N MET A 247 8.03 2.25 10.73
CA MET A 247 9.47 2.05 10.93
C MET A 247 10.29 2.49 9.72
N LEU A 248 9.78 2.31 8.50
CA LEU A 248 10.44 2.84 7.31
C LEU A 248 10.49 4.39 7.35
N LYS A 249 9.40 5.05 7.76
CA LYS A 249 9.37 6.50 7.96
C LYS A 249 10.31 6.97 9.08
N HIS A 250 10.46 6.18 10.14
CA HIS A 250 11.38 6.47 11.24
C HIS A 250 12.84 6.41 10.78
N LEU A 251 13.20 5.39 10.00
CA LEU A 251 14.56 5.20 9.48
C LEU A 251 14.90 6.19 8.35
N HIS A 252 13.91 6.54 7.53
CA HIS A 252 14.05 7.45 6.39
C HIS A 252 13.08 8.62 6.56
N PRO A 253 13.48 9.71 7.26
CA PRO A 253 12.62 10.86 7.48
C PRO A 253 12.03 11.43 6.20
N GLU A 254 12.75 11.38 5.08
CA GLU A 254 12.30 11.82 3.76
C GLU A 254 11.15 11.00 3.16
N PHE A 255 10.89 9.79 3.66
CA PHE A 255 9.86 8.90 3.12
C PHE A 255 8.47 9.55 3.20
N GLN A 256 7.78 9.69 2.06
CA GLN A 256 6.44 10.27 1.98
C GLN A 256 5.36 9.25 2.38
N SER A 257 5.37 8.82 3.63
CA SER A 257 4.43 7.82 4.16
C SER A 257 3.00 8.35 4.24
N ASP A 258 2.12 7.83 3.38
CA ASP A 258 0.67 8.06 3.48
C ASP A 258 0.08 7.44 4.76
N VAL A 259 0.64 6.32 5.24
CA VAL A 259 0.20 5.63 6.47
C VAL A 259 0.48 6.51 7.69
N TYR A 260 1.69 7.05 7.81
CA TYR A 260 2.08 7.92 8.92
C TYR A 260 1.19 9.17 8.98
N VAL A 261 1.00 9.87 7.85
CA VAL A 261 0.12 11.04 7.75
C VAL A 261 -1.30 10.71 8.20
N SER A 262 -1.83 9.56 7.77
CA SER A 262 -3.17 9.13 8.11
C SER A 262 -3.33 8.88 9.61
N LEU A 263 -2.36 8.19 10.22
CA LEU A 263 -2.39 7.84 11.64
C LEU A 263 -2.12 9.05 12.55
N GLU A 264 -1.27 9.99 12.12
CA GLU A 264 -1.05 11.26 12.82
C GLU A 264 -2.30 12.13 12.81
N ALA A 265 -2.98 12.25 11.65
CA ALA A 265 -4.25 12.96 11.56
C ALA A 265 -5.35 12.32 12.42
N ALA A 266 -5.32 10.99 12.53
CA ALA A 266 -6.20 10.21 13.41
C ALA A 266 -5.84 10.29 14.90
N ASN A 267 -4.72 10.92 15.26
CA ASN A 267 -4.25 11.07 16.64
C ASN A 267 -4.13 9.72 17.39
N VAL A 268 -3.61 8.69 16.71
CA VAL A 268 -3.41 7.38 17.33
C VAL A 268 -2.30 7.41 18.38
N LYS A 269 -2.35 6.47 19.33
CA LYS A 269 -1.23 6.19 20.23
C LYS A 269 -0.58 4.88 19.85
N LEU A 270 0.74 4.80 19.98
CA LEU A 270 1.51 3.60 19.70
C LEU A 270 1.91 2.93 21.01
N ILE A 271 1.70 1.62 21.09
CA ILE A 271 2.19 0.77 22.17
C ILE A 271 3.54 0.20 21.72
N ILE A 272 4.61 0.58 22.41
CA ILE A 272 5.97 0.16 22.12
C ILE A 272 6.46 -0.73 23.25
N ALA A 273 7.20 -1.79 22.94
CA ALA A 273 7.76 -2.69 23.95
C ALA A 273 9.25 -2.91 23.78
N ASN A 274 9.92 -3.20 24.89
CA ASN A 274 11.27 -3.74 24.99
C ASN A 274 11.32 -4.85 26.06
N SER A 275 12.53 -5.32 26.38
CA SER A 275 12.76 -6.32 27.44
C SER A 275 12.32 -5.89 28.84
N ALA A 276 12.14 -4.59 29.10
CA ALA A 276 11.73 -4.08 30.41
C ALA A 276 10.21 -3.90 30.55
N GLY A 277 9.45 -3.93 29.44
CA GLY A 277 8.01 -3.76 29.44
C GLY A 277 7.51 -2.98 28.22
N SER A 278 6.28 -2.46 28.33
CA SER A 278 5.66 -1.65 27.28
C SER A 278 5.28 -0.25 27.76
N ASN A 279 5.26 0.70 26.83
CA ASN A 279 4.83 2.06 27.05
C ASN A 279 3.99 2.57 25.88
N THR A 280 2.96 3.36 26.19
CA THR A 280 2.11 3.99 25.18
C THR A 280 2.57 5.43 24.95
N ILE A 281 2.81 5.80 23.69
CA ILE A 281 3.21 7.16 23.29
C ILE A 281 2.25 7.72 22.22
N PRO A 282 2.00 9.04 22.17
CA PRO A 282 1.37 9.67 21.02
C PRO A 282 2.21 9.46 19.75
N ILE A 283 1.59 9.24 18.60
CA ILE A 283 2.31 9.09 17.32
C ILE A 283 3.19 10.32 16.99
N SER A 284 2.80 11.52 17.39
CA SER A 284 3.59 12.75 17.23
C SER A 284 4.99 12.71 17.88
N GLN A 285 5.22 11.81 18.84
CA GLN A 285 6.51 11.62 19.50
C GLN A 285 7.33 10.48 18.88
N PHE A 286 6.73 9.68 18.00
CA PHE A 286 7.33 8.45 17.49
C PHE A 286 8.61 8.70 16.70
N LEU A 287 8.63 9.66 15.77
CA LEU A 287 9.81 9.95 14.95
C LEU A 287 11.02 10.43 15.76
N LYS A 288 10.82 10.88 17.00
CA LYS A 288 11.88 11.29 17.93
C LYS A 288 12.24 10.22 18.95
N THR A 289 11.47 9.13 19.01
CA THR A 289 11.67 8.04 19.97
C THR A 289 12.79 7.15 19.46
N ASP A 290 13.81 6.89 20.29
CA ASP A 290 14.81 5.88 19.99
C ASP A 290 14.17 4.49 19.98
N MET A 291 14.17 3.84 18.81
CA MET A 291 13.59 2.50 18.58
C MET A 291 14.62 1.38 18.69
N THR A 292 15.85 1.68 19.13
CA THR A 292 16.88 0.66 19.38
C THR A 292 16.36 -0.38 20.37
N ASN A 293 16.40 -1.66 19.97
CA ASN A 293 15.90 -2.81 20.74
C ASN A 293 14.43 -2.68 21.21
N LYS A 294 13.61 -1.90 20.49
CA LYS A 294 12.18 -1.74 20.73
C LYS A 294 11.38 -2.20 19.52
N VAL A 295 10.15 -2.64 19.78
CA VAL A 295 9.19 -3.06 18.75
C VAL A 295 7.86 -2.34 18.96
N ILE A 296 7.22 -1.92 17.88
CA ILE A 296 5.82 -1.47 17.93
C ILE A 296 4.95 -2.71 18.08
N VAL A 297 4.11 -2.76 19.11
CA VAL A 297 3.24 -3.90 19.41
C VAL A 297 1.86 -3.70 18.81
N ALA A 298 1.29 -2.51 18.99
CA ALA A 298 -0.07 -2.17 18.54
C ALA A 298 -0.26 -0.65 18.47
N MET A 299 -1.37 -0.21 17.91
CA MET A 299 -1.87 1.16 18.03
C MET A 299 -3.24 1.20 18.73
N GLU A 300 -3.47 2.23 19.53
CA GLU A 300 -4.77 2.60 20.07
C GLU A 300 -5.40 3.66 19.16
N VAL A 301 -6.55 3.32 18.57
CA VAL A 301 -7.32 4.19 17.69
C VAL A 301 -8.40 4.90 18.52
N PRO A 302 -8.39 6.25 18.59
CA PRO A 302 -9.31 6.98 19.44
C PRO A 302 -10.73 7.01 18.87
N ALA A 303 -11.72 6.97 19.74
CA ALA A 303 -13.08 7.37 19.41
C ALA A 303 -13.13 8.90 19.22
N MET A 304 -13.81 9.36 18.17
CA MET A 304 -14.05 10.78 17.92
C MET A 304 -15.55 11.07 17.83
N THR A 305 -15.96 12.24 18.29
CA THR A 305 -17.32 12.75 18.06
C THR A 305 -17.46 13.26 16.64
N ASP A 306 -18.69 13.34 16.12
CA ASP A 306 -18.98 13.72 14.72
C ASP A 306 -18.57 15.17 14.37
N ASP A 307 -18.30 16.00 15.37
CA ASP A 307 -17.76 17.36 15.20
C ASP A 307 -16.26 17.36 14.84
N TYR A 308 -15.56 16.23 14.95
CA TYR A 308 -14.24 16.05 14.37
C TYR A 308 -14.33 15.69 12.89
N ILE A 309 -13.89 16.61 12.05
CA ILE A 309 -13.80 16.39 10.61
C ILE A 309 -12.35 16.06 10.27
N VAL A 310 -12.13 14.86 9.72
CA VAL A 310 -10.83 14.37 9.26
C VAL A 310 -10.84 14.24 7.75
N ARG A 311 -9.84 14.82 7.07
CA ARG A 311 -9.61 14.63 5.64
C ARG A 311 -8.14 14.39 5.36
N LEU A 312 -7.90 13.60 4.33
CA LEU A 312 -6.57 13.26 3.87
C LEU A 312 -6.45 13.58 2.39
N TYR A 313 -5.28 14.06 1.99
CA TYR A 313 -5.00 14.48 0.62
C TYR A 313 -3.69 13.88 0.14
N LYS A 314 -3.62 13.56 -1.16
CA LYS A 314 -2.44 13.01 -1.82
C LYS A 314 -2.43 13.40 -3.28
N VAL A 315 -1.30 13.94 -3.73
CA VAL A 315 -0.96 14.12 -5.14
C VAL A 315 0.32 13.37 -5.43
N ALA A 316 0.33 12.73 -6.59
CA ALA A 316 1.37 11.82 -7.04
C ALA A 316 1.41 11.85 -8.57
N GLN A 317 2.43 11.25 -9.17
CA GLN A 317 2.56 11.18 -10.63
C GLN A 317 1.40 10.44 -11.30
N ARG A 318 0.82 9.46 -10.60
CA ARG A 318 -0.39 8.71 -10.99
C ARG A 318 -1.27 8.46 -9.76
N ALA A 319 -2.54 8.16 -9.98
CA ALA A 319 -3.53 8.07 -8.90
C ALA A 319 -3.26 6.92 -7.90
N GLU A 320 -2.74 5.80 -8.41
CA GLU A 320 -2.50 4.54 -7.70
C GLU A 320 -1.06 4.06 -7.89
N ASN A 321 -0.59 3.22 -6.97
CA ASN A 321 0.74 2.62 -7.00
C ASN A 321 1.87 3.64 -7.28
N SER A 322 1.84 4.77 -6.59
CA SER A 322 2.84 5.85 -6.72
C SER A 322 3.12 6.46 -5.37
N HIS A 323 4.38 6.82 -5.15
CA HIS A 323 4.75 7.69 -4.04
C HIS A 323 4.11 9.07 -4.18
N SER A 324 3.86 9.67 -3.03
CA SER A 324 3.21 10.97 -2.91
C SER A 324 4.23 12.07 -3.08
N PHE A 325 3.99 13.01 -3.99
CA PHE A 325 4.79 14.25 -4.04
C PHE A 325 4.51 15.12 -2.82
N VAL A 326 3.22 15.28 -2.51
CA VAL A 326 2.74 15.90 -1.27
C VAL A 326 1.52 15.13 -0.82
N ASN A 327 1.50 14.78 0.46
CA ASN A 327 0.32 14.27 1.14
C ASN A 327 0.09 15.09 2.41
N ALA A 328 -1.17 15.12 2.84
CA ALA A 328 -1.59 15.93 3.97
C ALA A 328 -2.69 15.25 4.77
N GLY A 329 -2.74 15.56 6.06
CA GLY A 329 -3.81 15.18 6.95
C GLY A 329 -4.30 16.38 7.72
N VAL A 330 -5.61 16.57 7.74
CA VAL A 330 -6.25 17.68 8.46
C VAL A 330 -7.34 17.12 9.35
N ARG A 331 -7.25 17.43 10.64
CA ARG A 331 -8.29 17.14 11.65
C ARG A 331 -8.64 18.42 12.38
N MET A 332 -9.92 18.81 12.36
CA MET A 332 -10.43 19.93 13.16
C MET A 332 -11.72 19.54 13.86
N LYS A 333 -11.88 19.98 15.11
CA LYS A 333 -13.16 19.97 15.81
C LYS A 333 -13.93 21.24 15.46
N VAL A 334 -15.07 21.12 14.78
CA VAL A 334 -15.80 22.26 14.20
C VAL A 334 -17.24 22.27 14.69
N ASP A 335 -17.67 23.39 15.26
CA ASP A 335 -19.09 23.64 15.55
C ASP A 335 -19.78 24.19 14.31
N THR A 336 -20.43 23.30 13.57
CA THR A 336 -21.18 23.63 12.34
C THR A 336 -22.42 24.49 12.61
N ASN A 337 -22.94 24.49 13.83
CA ASN A 337 -24.09 25.32 14.22
C ASN A 337 -23.69 26.74 14.61
N ASN A 338 -22.43 26.94 15.00
CA ASN A 338 -21.88 28.24 15.38
C ASN A 338 -20.88 28.75 14.33
N LYS A 339 -21.38 29.04 13.12
CA LYS A 339 -20.57 29.62 12.03
C LYS A 339 -19.28 28.84 11.75
N PHE A 340 -19.30 27.51 11.86
CA PHE A 340 -18.13 26.67 11.61
C PHE A 340 -16.92 27.10 12.47
N LEU A 341 -17.17 27.34 13.76
CA LEU A 341 -16.13 27.73 14.72
C LEU A 341 -15.19 26.55 14.99
N VAL A 342 -13.89 26.77 14.86
CA VAL A 342 -12.87 25.78 15.23
C VAL A 342 -12.72 25.76 16.75
N MET A 343 -13.15 24.68 17.39
CA MET A 343 -13.37 24.61 18.84
C MET A 343 -12.10 24.38 19.66
N GLU A 344 -11.07 23.80 19.05
CA GLU A 344 -9.77 23.53 19.67
C GLU A 344 -8.65 23.67 18.64
N LYS A 345 -7.39 23.53 19.08
CA LYS A 345 -6.26 23.56 18.18
C LYS A 345 -6.35 22.39 17.17
N PRO A 346 -6.44 22.65 15.85
CA PRO A 346 -6.51 21.59 14.85
C PRO A 346 -5.15 20.89 14.69
N CYS A 347 -5.16 19.76 13.97
CA CYS A 347 -3.96 19.08 13.50
C CYS A 347 -3.90 19.24 11.97
N ILE A 348 -2.82 19.84 11.47
CA ILE A 348 -2.59 20.08 10.04
C ILE A 348 -1.17 19.62 9.73
N VAL A 349 -1.06 18.48 9.05
CA VAL A 349 0.22 17.81 8.81
C VAL A 349 0.51 17.57 7.35
N PHE A 350 1.78 17.58 6.98
CA PHE A 350 2.27 17.37 5.62
C PHE A 350 3.50 16.47 5.56
N SER A 351 3.60 15.63 4.52
CA SER A 351 4.85 15.03 4.07
C SER A 351 5.14 15.43 2.62
N GLY A 352 6.42 15.36 2.23
CA GLY A 352 6.87 15.74 0.88
C GLY A 352 7.19 17.23 0.71
N ILE A 353 7.05 18.03 1.77
CA ILE A 353 7.47 19.44 1.77
C ILE A 353 8.97 19.55 2.01
N SER A 354 9.46 19.02 3.11
CA SER A 354 10.89 18.91 3.42
C SER A 354 11.20 17.47 3.81
N LYS A 355 12.48 17.20 4.09
CA LYS A 355 12.90 15.90 4.64
C LYS A 355 12.16 15.58 5.94
N ASP A 356 11.82 16.60 6.73
CA ASP A 356 11.11 16.41 7.99
C ASP A 356 9.59 16.32 7.78
N PHE A 357 8.93 15.61 8.69
CA PHE A 357 7.48 15.63 8.79
C PHE A 357 7.01 16.96 9.41
N ILE A 358 6.04 17.63 8.77
CA ILE A 358 5.65 19.00 9.15
C ILE A 358 4.30 19.01 9.83
N HIS A 359 4.24 19.61 11.02
CA HIS A 359 3.01 20.20 11.57
C HIS A 359 2.98 21.69 11.24
N ALA A 360 1.86 22.19 10.73
CA ALA A 360 1.66 23.61 10.49
C ALA A 360 1.24 24.34 11.79
N VAL A 361 2.09 24.25 12.83
CA VAL A 361 1.84 24.71 14.20
C VAL A 361 1.33 26.15 14.29
N GLN A 362 1.88 27.06 13.48
CA GLN A 362 1.46 28.47 13.45
C GLN A 362 0.06 28.61 12.87
N THR A 363 -0.20 27.90 11.77
CA THR A 363 -1.53 27.87 11.12
C THR A 363 -2.57 27.22 12.02
N GLU A 364 -2.23 26.13 12.69
CA GLU A 364 -3.08 25.46 13.66
C GLU A 364 -3.46 26.43 14.80
N THR A 365 -2.47 27.10 15.37
CA THR A 365 -2.69 28.08 16.45
C THR A 365 -3.52 29.27 15.98
N TYR A 366 -3.30 29.73 14.74
CA TYR A 366 -4.07 30.83 14.15
C TYR A 366 -5.54 30.49 13.98
N LEU A 367 -5.89 29.25 13.60
CA LEU A 367 -7.26 28.82 13.32
C LEU A 367 -8.08 28.51 14.58
N ALA A 368 -7.42 28.15 15.69
CA ALA A 368 -8.10 27.86 16.95
C ALA A 368 -8.98 29.03 17.40
N GLY A 369 -10.27 28.75 17.67
CA GLY A 369 -11.25 29.76 18.08
C GLY A 369 -11.72 30.71 16.97
N LYS A 370 -11.45 30.41 15.69
CA LYS A 370 -11.91 31.22 14.55
C LYS A 370 -12.96 30.51 13.70
N SER A 371 -13.76 31.32 13.01
CA SER A 371 -14.83 30.87 12.13
C SER A 371 -14.29 30.60 10.72
N LEU A 372 -14.58 29.42 10.17
CA LEU A 372 -14.16 29.03 8.83
C LEU A 372 -14.96 29.68 7.69
N VAL A 373 -16.02 30.45 7.99
CA VAL A 373 -16.81 31.17 6.98
C VAL A 373 -16.37 32.62 6.80
N ASP A 374 -15.47 33.13 7.64
CA ASP A 374 -14.93 34.48 7.51
C ASP A 374 -13.79 34.50 6.46
N PRO A 375 -13.95 35.21 5.34
CA PRO A 375 -12.92 35.27 4.30
C PRO A 375 -11.57 35.83 4.79
N SER A 376 -11.58 36.72 5.79
CA SER A 376 -10.35 37.28 6.36
C SER A 376 -9.59 36.23 7.18
N VAL A 377 -10.33 35.35 7.87
CA VAL A 377 -9.75 34.20 8.58
C VAL A 377 -9.13 33.24 7.59
N ILE A 378 -9.84 32.89 6.52
CA ILE A 378 -9.32 31.99 5.47
C ILE A 378 -8.05 32.57 4.84
N GLN A 379 -8.08 33.83 4.39
CA GLN A 379 -6.92 34.48 3.78
C GLN A 379 -5.73 34.54 4.74
N GLY A 380 -5.98 34.86 6.02
CA GLY A 380 -4.94 34.85 7.05
C GLY A 380 -4.34 33.45 7.25
N ALA A 381 -5.17 32.41 7.33
CA ALA A 381 -4.70 31.03 7.51
C ALA A 381 -3.84 30.56 6.31
N LEU A 382 -4.28 30.84 5.08
CA LEU A 382 -3.51 30.50 3.88
C LEU A 382 -2.19 31.28 3.80
N THR A 383 -2.18 32.54 4.24
CA THR A 383 -0.97 33.37 4.30
C THR A 383 0.01 32.86 5.37
N THR A 384 -0.49 32.54 6.56
CA THR A 384 0.31 31.93 7.64
C THR A 384 0.91 30.60 7.17
N LEU A 385 0.11 29.74 6.54
CA LEU A 385 0.59 28.47 6.01
C LEU A 385 1.64 28.68 4.92
N ALA A 386 1.45 29.67 4.03
CA ALA A 386 2.44 30.01 3.02
C ALA A 386 3.77 30.47 3.62
N SER A 387 3.79 31.15 4.78
CA SER A 387 5.04 31.50 5.46
C SER A 387 5.68 30.32 6.18
N GLU A 388 4.88 29.36 6.63
CA GLU A 388 5.29 28.20 7.41
C GLU A 388 5.80 27.03 6.55
N VAL A 389 5.14 26.78 5.41
CA VAL A 389 5.49 25.71 4.46
C VAL A 389 6.63 26.18 3.56
N ASN A 390 7.82 25.64 3.84
CA ASN A 390 9.05 25.97 3.14
C ASN A 390 9.66 24.69 2.53
N PRO A 391 9.29 24.33 1.29
CA PRO A 391 9.76 23.09 0.69
C PRO A 391 11.27 23.10 0.43
N ASP A 392 11.94 21.99 0.74
CA ASP A 392 13.38 21.83 0.53
C ASP A 392 13.71 21.78 -0.98
N PRO A 393 14.56 22.68 -1.53
CA PRO A 393 14.90 22.66 -2.94
C PRO A 393 15.69 21.42 -3.40
N ASN A 394 16.27 20.63 -2.49
CA ASN A 394 17.23 19.56 -2.80
C ASN A 394 16.76 18.16 -2.41
N ILE A 395 15.45 17.95 -2.23
CA ILE A 395 14.93 16.72 -1.60
C ILE A 395 15.11 15.45 -2.48
N ASP A 396 15.04 15.59 -3.80
CA ASP A 396 15.47 14.61 -4.83
C ASP A 396 15.34 15.29 -6.22
N ALA A 397 16.09 14.85 -7.23
CA ALA A 397 16.02 15.36 -8.60
C ALA A 397 14.71 15.01 -9.33
N VAL A 398 14.00 13.97 -8.87
CA VAL A 398 12.69 13.54 -9.44
C VAL A 398 11.49 14.22 -8.79
N GLU A 399 11.69 15.06 -7.77
CA GLU A 399 10.60 15.71 -7.04
C GLU A 399 10.11 16.99 -7.74
N PRO A 400 8.81 17.34 -7.60
CA PRO A 400 8.30 18.57 -8.17
C PRO A 400 8.94 19.82 -7.58
N SER A 401 8.83 20.92 -8.33
CA SER A 401 9.39 22.21 -7.93
C SER A 401 8.90 22.67 -6.55
N VAL A 402 9.72 23.46 -5.87
CA VAL A 402 9.37 24.10 -4.58
C VAL A 402 8.05 24.84 -4.67
N ALA A 403 7.83 25.60 -5.76
CA ALA A 403 6.60 26.35 -5.98
C ALA A 403 5.37 25.43 -6.09
N TYR A 404 5.50 24.29 -6.79
CA TYR A 404 4.42 23.32 -6.90
C TYR A 404 4.03 22.76 -5.53
N ARG A 405 5.00 22.24 -4.77
CA ARG A 405 4.74 21.60 -3.48
C ARG A 405 4.14 22.56 -2.45
N LYS A 406 4.62 23.81 -2.43
CA LYS A 406 4.05 24.89 -1.61
C LYS A 406 2.59 25.18 -1.95
N ASN A 407 2.29 25.37 -3.24
CA ASN A 407 0.93 25.68 -3.68
C ASN A 407 -0.04 24.52 -3.45
N VAL A 408 0.42 23.28 -3.58
CA VAL A 408 -0.38 22.09 -3.24
C VAL A 408 -0.76 22.07 -1.76
N ALA A 409 0.19 22.32 -0.85
CA ALA A 409 -0.10 22.36 0.59
C ALA A 409 -1.16 23.42 0.95
N ILE A 410 -1.01 24.63 0.39
CA ILE A 410 -1.98 25.72 0.54
C ILE A 410 -3.34 25.32 -0.04
N GLY A 411 -3.34 24.71 -1.22
CA GLY A 411 -4.53 24.20 -1.90
C GLY A 411 -5.28 23.17 -1.05
N TYR A 412 -4.58 22.24 -0.39
CA TYR A 412 -5.21 21.25 0.49
C TYR A 412 -5.91 21.86 1.69
N LEU A 413 -5.31 22.85 2.35
CA LEU A 413 -5.99 23.57 3.43
C LEU A 413 -7.24 24.29 2.90
N TYR A 414 -7.16 24.91 1.73
CA TYR A 414 -8.32 25.57 1.12
C TYR A 414 -9.43 24.57 0.74
N SER A 415 -9.08 23.45 0.11
CA SER A 415 -10.01 22.36 -0.21
C SER A 415 -10.67 21.79 1.04
N TYR A 416 -9.93 21.64 2.14
CA TYR A 416 -10.49 21.23 3.43
C TYR A 416 -11.54 22.22 3.94
N ILE A 417 -11.21 23.51 3.95
CA ILE A 417 -12.13 24.55 4.43
C ILE A 417 -13.41 24.53 3.58
N LEU A 418 -13.27 24.47 2.25
CA LEU A 418 -14.41 24.37 1.33
C LEU A 418 -15.28 23.15 1.57
N ASP A 419 -14.68 22.00 1.87
CA ASP A 419 -15.40 20.76 2.21
C ASP A 419 -16.22 20.94 3.50
N VAL A 420 -15.59 21.49 4.54
CA VAL A 420 -16.24 21.71 5.84
C VAL A 420 -17.40 22.70 5.76
N VAL A 421 -17.23 23.84 5.07
CA VAL A 421 -18.28 24.87 5.00
C VAL A 421 -19.40 24.51 4.00
N GLY A 422 -19.13 23.58 3.08
CA GLY A 422 -20.09 23.02 2.13
C GLY A 422 -20.88 24.08 1.37
N ASP A 423 -22.20 24.01 1.46
CA ASP A 423 -23.11 24.93 0.76
C ASP A 423 -23.01 26.39 1.19
N THR A 424 -22.37 26.68 2.32
CA THR A 424 -22.10 28.06 2.75
C THR A 424 -21.11 28.76 1.82
N ALA A 425 -20.23 28.01 1.14
CA ALA A 425 -19.36 28.56 0.12
C ALA A 425 -20.16 28.93 -1.14
N LYS A 426 -19.73 30.01 -1.82
CA LYS A 426 -20.28 30.39 -3.13
C LYS A 426 -20.10 29.24 -4.12
N GLY A 427 -21.13 28.99 -4.94
CA GLY A 427 -21.16 27.86 -5.88
C GLY A 427 -19.92 27.71 -6.76
N ILE A 428 -19.34 28.84 -7.22
CA ILE A 428 -18.13 28.85 -8.06
C ILE A 428 -16.89 28.25 -7.40
N TYR A 429 -16.85 28.14 -6.07
CA TYR A 429 -15.70 27.59 -5.33
C TYR A 429 -15.91 26.14 -4.88
N ARG A 430 -17.14 25.63 -4.90
CA ARG A 430 -17.48 24.31 -4.31
C ARG A 430 -16.79 23.14 -5.00
N SER A 431 -16.50 23.25 -6.29
CA SER A 431 -15.74 22.22 -7.01
C SER A 431 -14.30 22.05 -6.49
N GLY A 432 -13.78 23.01 -5.71
CA GLY A 432 -12.46 22.93 -5.10
C GLY A 432 -12.34 21.92 -3.95
N SER A 433 -13.46 21.42 -3.39
CA SER A 433 -13.46 20.36 -2.37
C SER A 433 -13.82 18.98 -2.91
N THR A 434 -14.50 18.90 -4.07
CA THR A 434 -14.95 17.61 -4.63
C THR A 434 -13.78 16.81 -5.21
N PRO A 435 -13.53 15.57 -4.75
CA PRO A 435 -12.51 14.72 -5.34
C PRO A 435 -12.92 14.26 -6.75
N LEU A 436 -11.93 14.02 -7.61
CA LEU A 436 -12.16 13.37 -8.91
C LEU A 436 -12.44 11.88 -8.68
N ILE A 437 -13.72 11.50 -8.76
CA ILE A 437 -14.14 10.10 -8.66
C ILE A 437 -14.29 9.53 -10.08
N ARG A 438 -13.51 8.50 -10.39
CA ARG A 438 -13.60 7.80 -11.67
C ARG A 438 -14.75 6.77 -11.59
N PRO A 439 -15.72 6.80 -12.54
CA PRO A 439 -16.74 5.76 -12.62
C PRO A 439 -16.13 4.43 -13.10
N LEU A 440 -16.88 3.33 -12.96
CA LEU A 440 -16.47 2.03 -13.49
C LEU A 440 -16.09 2.15 -14.97
N SER A 441 -14.91 1.66 -15.31
CA SER A 441 -14.39 1.73 -16.68
C SER A 441 -15.21 0.86 -17.62
N SER A 442 -15.67 1.45 -18.73
CA SER A 442 -16.40 0.80 -19.81
C SER A 442 -15.86 1.20 -21.19
N GLY A 443 -16.08 0.37 -22.20
CA GLY A 443 -15.66 0.62 -23.58
C GLY A 443 -16.55 -0.11 -24.59
N GLN A 444 -16.53 0.35 -25.84
CA GLN A 444 -17.24 -0.26 -26.95
C GLN A 444 -16.29 -0.37 -28.15
N GLN A 445 -16.23 -1.56 -28.76
CA GLN A 445 -15.49 -1.80 -29.99
C GLN A 445 -16.46 -2.14 -31.11
N SER A 446 -16.23 -1.59 -32.30
CA SER A 446 -17.02 -1.87 -33.51
C SER A 446 -16.06 -2.10 -34.66
N TYR A 447 -16.26 -3.20 -35.39
CA TYR A 447 -15.47 -3.57 -36.55
C TYR A 447 -16.31 -4.44 -37.49
N ASP A 448 -16.00 -4.38 -38.78
CA ASP A 448 -16.64 -5.22 -39.79
C ASP A 448 -15.87 -6.54 -39.95
N THR A 449 -16.60 -7.61 -40.28
CA THR A 449 -16.03 -8.91 -40.63
C THR A 449 -16.77 -9.51 -41.81
N LYS A 450 -16.08 -10.31 -42.63
CA LYS A 450 -16.63 -10.97 -43.81
C LYS A 450 -16.47 -12.49 -43.66
N PRO A 451 -17.53 -13.22 -43.27
CA PRO A 451 -17.47 -14.67 -43.08
C PRO A 451 -16.96 -15.46 -44.29
N LEU A 452 -17.21 -14.96 -45.51
CA LEU A 452 -16.70 -15.57 -46.75
C LEU A 452 -15.18 -15.48 -46.91
N GLU A 453 -14.53 -14.55 -46.19
CA GLU A 453 -13.07 -14.33 -46.21
C GLU A 453 -12.40 -14.84 -44.92
N TRP A 454 -13.09 -15.61 -44.08
CA TRP A 454 -12.47 -16.20 -42.88
C TRP A 454 -11.43 -17.26 -43.27
N PRO A 455 -10.25 -17.29 -42.60
CA PRO A 455 -9.93 -16.60 -41.34
C PRO A 455 -9.34 -15.19 -41.47
N LEU A 456 -9.20 -14.63 -42.67
CA LEU A 456 -8.49 -13.35 -42.88
C LEU A 456 -9.15 -12.16 -42.15
N THR A 457 -10.48 -12.13 -42.11
CA THR A 457 -11.25 -11.07 -41.43
C THR A 457 -11.88 -11.53 -40.12
N GLU A 458 -11.60 -12.76 -39.68
CA GLU A 458 -12.12 -13.30 -38.45
C GLU A 458 -11.37 -12.69 -37.25
N PRO A 459 -12.06 -12.19 -36.21
CA PRO A 459 -11.43 -11.70 -34.99
C PRO A 459 -10.91 -12.86 -34.13
N MET A 460 -9.88 -13.53 -34.64
CA MET A 460 -9.29 -14.69 -33.99
C MET A 460 -8.53 -14.28 -32.72
N ILE A 461 -8.61 -15.16 -31.72
CA ILE A 461 -7.75 -15.07 -30.55
C ILE A 461 -6.30 -15.30 -31.00
N LYS A 462 -5.35 -14.58 -30.41
CA LYS A 462 -3.92 -14.83 -30.65
C LYS A 462 -3.57 -16.28 -30.31
N LEU A 463 -2.87 -16.96 -31.22
CA LEU A 463 -2.56 -18.40 -31.11
C LEU A 463 -1.90 -18.76 -29.78
N GLU A 464 -0.90 -18.00 -29.37
CA GLU A 464 -0.14 -18.24 -28.14
C GLU A 464 -0.82 -17.67 -26.89
N ALA A 465 -1.98 -17.02 -27.00
CA ALA A 465 -2.60 -16.35 -25.85
C ALA A 465 -2.88 -17.32 -24.70
N ILE A 466 -3.29 -18.55 -25.01
CA ILE A 466 -3.56 -19.57 -23.97
C ILE A 466 -2.26 -19.99 -23.29
N ASP A 467 -1.18 -20.21 -24.03
CA ASP A 467 0.11 -20.57 -23.44
C ASP A 467 0.66 -19.43 -22.58
N GLN A 468 0.50 -18.19 -23.03
CA GLN A 468 0.86 -16.99 -22.28
C GLN A 468 0.05 -16.82 -20.98
N THR A 469 -1.26 -17.08 -21.00
CA THR A 469 -2.10 -16.91 -19.81
C THR A 469 -2.03 -18.09 -18.85
N THR A 470 -1.47 -19.23 -19.27
CA THR A 470 -1.26 -20.42 -18.43
C THR A 470 0.20 -20.57 -17.96
N GLY A 471 1.09 -19.63 -18.32
CA GLY A 471 2.51 -19.71 -17.96
C GLY A 471 3.31 -20.76 -18.74
N ARG A 472 2.77 -21.29 -19.84
CA ARG A 472 3.41 -22.31 -20.68
C ARG A 472 4.23 -21.72 -21.85
N ALA A 473 4.18 -20.41 -22.04
CA ALA A 473 4.98 -19.73 -23.04
C ALA A 473 6.38 -19.44 -22.48
N ASP A 474 7.42 -19.99 -23.11
CA ASP A 474 8.80 -19.76 -22.72
C ASP A 474 9.32 -18.41 -23.21
N TYR A 475 9.85 -17.60 -22.29
CA TYR A 475 10.67 -16.44 -22.58
C TYR A 475 12.15 -16.77 -22.37
N ILE A 476 13.03 -15.85 -22.77
CA ILE A 476 14.48 -16.11 -22.82
C ILE A 476 15.08 -16.55 -21.46
N ASN A 477 14.48 -16.08 -20.35
CA ASN A 477 14.94 -16.36 -19.00
C ASN A 477 14.25 -17.57 -18.35
N ASP A 478 13.29 -18.18 -19.05
CA ASP A 478 12.62 -19.41 -18.62
C ASP A 478 13.34 -20.66 -19.15
N ILE A 479 14.26 -20.45 -20.11
CA ILE A 479 15.13 -21.50 -20.65
C ILE A 479 16.00 -22.07 -19.52
N PRO A 480 16.00 -23.41 -19.30
CA PRO A 480 16.80 -24.04 -18.25
C PRO A 480 18.29 -23.71 -18.34
N ILE A 481 18.89 -23.44 -17.18
CA ILE A 481 20.32 -23.14 -17.07
C ILE A 481 21.13 -24.44 -17.18
N GLU A 482 22.06 -24.50 -18.11
CA GLU A 482 22.95 -25.64 -18.30
C GLU A 482 24.12 -25.62 -17.31
N GLN A 483 24.73 -26.78 -17.07
CA GLN A 483 25.90 -26.87 -16.21
C GLN A 483 27.08 -26.09 -16.82
N GLY A 484 27.66 -25.19 -16.04
CA GLY A 484 28.77 -24.34 -16.50
C GLY A 484 28.32 -23.03 -17.17
N THR A 485 27.02 -22.74 -17.23
CA THR A 485 26.54 -21.41 -17.60
C THR A 485 27.14 -20.36 -16.65
N LEU A 486 27.68 -19.28 -17.24
CA LEU A 486 28.21 -18.12 -16.52
C LEU A 486 27.23 -16.97 -16.59
N TYR A 487 27.27 -16.09 -15.60
CA TYR A 487 26.51 -14.84 -15.56
C TYR A 487 27.44 -13.66 -15.83
N ALA A 488 26.95 -12.65 -16.55
CA ALA A 488 27.67 -11.41 -16.79
C ALA A 488 26.91 -10.24 -16.18
N ALA A 489 27.66 -9.28 -15.62
CA ALA A 489 27.13 -8.00 -15.16
C ALA A 489 27.95 -6.86 -15.79
N PHE A 490 27.27 -5.82 -16.26
CA PHE A 490 27.93 -4.66 -16.85
C PHE A 490 28.39 -3.67 -15.77
N VAL A 491 29.61 -3.15 -15.91
CA VAL A 491 30.07 -1.97 -15.17
C VAL A 491 29.82 -0.74 -16.05
N ILE A 492 28.89 0.11 -15.65
CA ILE A 492 28.44 1.28 -16.43
C ILE A 492 29.05 2.58 -15.92
N SER A 493 29.18 3.58 -16.80
CA SER A 493 29.64 4.93 -16.41
C SER A 493 28.65 5.57 -15.42
N THR A 494 29.17 6.17 -14.36
CA THR A 494 28.38 6.96 -13.39
C THR A 494 28.34 8.45 -13.72
N VAL A 495 28.98 8.85 -14.82
CA VAL A 495 29.10 10.25 -15.25
C VAL A 495 28.69 10.39 -16.72
N GLY A 496 27.96 11.46 -17.03
CA GLY A 496 27.42 11.68 -18.38
C GLY A 496 28.47 12.01 -19.44
N ASN A 497 29.54 12.71 -19.07
CA ASN A 497 30.66 13.03 -19.97
C ASN A 497 31.98 13.09 -19.17
N ALA A 498 32.86 12.13 -19.40
CA ALA A 498 34.20 12.09 -18.81
C ALA A 498 35.17 11.25 -19.67
N LYS A 499 36.47 11.43 -19.44
CA LYS A 499 37.52 10.57 -20.01
C LYS A 499 37.90 9.50 -19.00
N LEU A 500 37.82 8.23 -19.38
CA LEU A 500 38.29 7.12 -18.55
C LEU A 500 39.82 7.20 -18.40
N GLN A 501 40.31 7.35 -17.17
CA GLN A 501 41.76 7.41 -16.89
C GLN A 501 42.36 6.03 -16.66
N SER A 502 41.71 5.19 -15.86
CA SER A 502 42.16 3.85 -15.50
C SER A 502 40.98 2.97 -15.10
N MET A 503 41.20 1.65 -15.09
CA MET A 503 40.25 0.65 -14.62
C MET A 503 41.00 -0.37 -13.76
N ASP A 504 40.54 -0.60 -12.53
CA ASP A 504 41.13 -1.56 -11.59
C ASP A 504 40.12 -2.66 -11.25
N PRO A 505 40.28 -3.88 -11.80
CA PRO A 505 39.39 -5.00 -11.53
C PRO A 505 39.80 -5.84 -10.30
N SER A 506 40.83 -5.47 -9.53
CA SER A 506 41.46 -6.33 -8.51
C SER A 506 40.55 -6.81 -7.39
N LYS A 507 39.48 -6.08 -7.04
CA LYS A 507 38.49 -6.53 -6.05
C LYS A 507 37.47 -7.52 -6.61
N ALA A 508 37.29 -7.54 -7.93
CA ALA A 508 36.31 -8.38 -8.61
C ALA A 508 36.90 -9.73 -9.07
N LEU A 509 38.22 -9.77 -9.32
CA LEU A 509 39.01 -10.97 -9.62
C LEU A 509 39.50 -11.62 -8.32
#